data_AF-A0A392RZJ6-F1
#
_entry.id   AF-A0A392RZJ6-F1
#
_cell.length_a   1.000
_cell.length_b   1.000
_cell.length_c   1.000
_cell.angle_alpha   90.00
_cell.angle_beta   90.00
_cell.angle_gamma   90.00
#
_symmetry.space_group_name_H-M   'P 1'
#
loop_
_entity.id
_entity.type
_entity.pdbx_description
1 polymer ?
#
loop_
_entity_poly.entity_id
_entity_poly.type
_entity_poly.pdbx_seq_one_letter_code
_entity_poly.pdbx_strand_id
1 'polypeptide(L)'
;MDLEVAEAKLAEVVQESDTLFTTVKGLEDRVRALEDKLKETEGKGAEDIITEEENVVDRTGIYAGLSQAMLVSKIFELNDTMLETASS
;
A
#
# COMPACT_ATOMS: atom_id res chain seq x y z
N MET A 1 35.43 36.52 -28.88
CA MET A 1 35.11 35.09 -28.79
C MET A 1 34.73 34.68 -27.37
N ASP A 2 35.45 35.08 -26.32
CA ASP A 2 35.14 34.63 -24.95
C ASP A 2 33.77 35.09 -24.40
N LEU A 3 33.34 36.32 -24.73
CA LEU A 3 32.04 36.84 -24.31
C LEU A 3 30.87 36.08 -24.95
N GLU A 4 30.94 35.82 -26.25
CA GLU A 4 29.91 35.11 -27.01
C GLU A 4 29.75 33.66 -26.55
N VAL A 5 30.87 33.00 -26.21
CA VAL A 5 30.84 31.65 -25.61
C VAL A 5 30.22 31.67 -24.22
N ALA A 6 30.47 32.71 -23.42
CA ALA A 6 29.85 32.86 -22.10
C ALA A 6 28.34 33.12 -22.19
N GLU A 7 27.90 33.95 -23.14
CA GLU A 7 26.48 34.23 -23.41
C GLU A 7 25.74 32.96 -23.87
N ALA A 8 26.34 32.16 -24.76
CA ALA A 8 25.76 30.90 -25.20
C ALA A 8 25.60 29.89 -24.05
N LYS A 9 26.61 29.76 -23.18
CA LYS A 9 26.54 28.91 -21.99
C LYS A 9 25.50 29.39 -20.99
N LEU A 10 25.35 30.71 -20.83
CA LEU A 10 24.32 31.25 -19.95
C LEU A 10 22.92 30.92 -20.47
N ALA A 11 22.69 31.02 -21.78
CA ALA A 11 21.42 30.65 -22.39
C ALA A 11 21.10 29.15 -22.21
N GLU A 12 22.10 28.28 -22.35
CA GLU A 12 21.96 26.84 -22.12
C GLU A 12 21.57 26.54 -20.66
N VAL A 13 22.28 27.12 -19.69
CA VAL A 13 22.00 26.93 -18.25
C VAL A 13 20.61 27.46 -17.89
N VAL A 14 20.18 28.58 -18.46
CA VAL A 14 18.82 29.10 -18.23
C VAL A 14 17.77 28.13 -18.77
N GLN A 15 17.96 27.61 -19.99
CA GLN A 15 17.04 26.63 -20.57
C GLN A 15 16.98 25.33 -19.77
N GLU A 16 18.12 24.83 -19.30
CA GLU A 16 18.20 23.65 -18.44
C GLU A 16 17.49 23.90 -17.11
N SER A 17 17.73 25.06 -16.48
CA SER A 17 17.08 25.46 -15.24
C SER A 17 15.56 25.52 -15.39
N ASP A 18 15.05 26.11 -16.47
CA ASP A 18 13.60 26.19 -16.73
C ASP A 18 13.00 24.80 -16.93
N THR A 19 13.70 23.93 -17.68
CA THR A 19 13.28 22.54 -17.89
C THR A 19 13.23 21.79 -16.56
N LEU A 20 14.29 21.88 -15.75
CA LEU A 20 14.33 21.25 -14.43
C LEU A 20 13.22 21.79 -13.53
N PHE A 21 12.97 23.09 -13.54
CA PHE A 21 11.90 23.68 -12.74
C PHE A 21 10.53 23.11 -13.09
N THR A 22 10.21 22.93 -14.38
CA THR A 22 8.95 22.30 -14.80
C THR A 22 8.85 20.84 -14.35
N THR A 23 9.95 20.08 -14.40
CA THR A 23 9.96 18.68 -13.96
C THR A 23 9.80 18.54 -12.45
N VAL A 24 10.46 19.38 -11.65
CA VAL A 24 10.32 19.40 -10.20
C VAL A 24 8.88 19.68 -9.81
N LYS A 25 8.26 20.70 -10.41
CA LYS A 25 6.85 21.02 -10.15
C LYS A 25 5.92 19.85 -10.47
N GLY A 26 6.14 19.18 -11.61
CA GLY A 26 5.38 17.99 -11.98
C GLY A 26 5.58 16.81 -11.01
N LEU A 27 6.78 16.65 -10.46
CA LEU A 27 7.05 15.63 -9.44
C LEU A 27 6.39 15.97 -8.11
N GLU A 28 6.44 17.22 -7.66
CA GLU A 28 5.77 17.68 -6.44
C GLU A 28 4.25 17.43 -6.49
N ASP A 29 3.62 17.72 -7.64
CA ASP A 29 2.18 17.45 -7.83
C ASP A 29 1.87 15.95 -7.81
N ARG A 30 2.74 15.10 -8.37
CA ARG A 30 2.60 13.64 -8.31
C ARG A 30 2.78 13.10 -6.90
N VAL A 31 3.75 13.62 -6.14
CA VAL A 31 3.97 13.24 -4.74
C VAL A 31 2.72 13.57 -3.92
N ARG A 32 2.19 14.79 -4.06
CA ARG A 32 0.95 15.20 -3.36
C ARG A 32 -0.21 14.26 -3.68
N ALA A 33 -0.42 13.94 -4.96
CA ALA A 33 -1.48 13.02 -5.38
C ALA A 33 -1.29 11.59 -4.82
N LEU A 34 -0.06 11.13 -4.65
CA LEU A 34 0.24 9.83 -4.04
C LEU A 34 0.03 9.85 -2.52
N GLU A 35 0.40 10.93 -1.85
CA GLU A 35 0.12 11.12 -0.41
C GLU A 35 -1.37 11.14 -0.11
N ASP A 36 -2.18 11.81 -0.95
CA ASP A 36 -3.63 11.83 -0.80
C ASP A 36 -4.25 10.43 -0.97
N LYS A 37 -3.77 9.67 -1.96
CA LYS A 37 -4.19 8.27 -2.15
C LYS A 37 -3.79 7.38 -0.99
N LEU A 38 -2.57 7.57 -0.46
CA LEU A 38 -2.10 6.80 0.69
C LEU A 38 -3.01 7.05 1.89
N LYS A 39 -3.34 8.30 2.19
CA LYS A 39 -4.29 8.66 3.27
C LYS A 39 -5.68 8.06 3.06
N GLU A 40 -6.18 8.02 1.83
CA GLU A 40 -7.47 7.37 1.51
C GLU A 40 -7.42 5.86 1.81
N THR A 41 -6.27 5.21 1.57
CA THR A 41 -6.08 3.78 1.83
C THR A 41 -5.70 3.45 3.27
N GLU A 42 -5.03 4.36 4.00
CA GLU A 42 -4.63 4.18 5.40
C GLU A 42 -5.84 4.12 6.34
N GLY A 43 -6.97 4.75 5.99
CA GLY A 43 -8.23 4.62 6.71
C GLY A 43 -8.90 3.25 6.57
N LYS A 44 -8.45 2.42 5.62
CA LYS A 44 -8.94 1.04 5.37
C LYS A 44 -7.93 0.04 5.94
N GLY A 45 -7.56 0.22 7.21
CA GLY A 45 -6.58 -0.64 7.88
C GLY A 45 -6.99 -2.11 7.87
N ALA A 46 -6.05 -3.01 8.14
CA ALA A 46 -6.32 -4.45 8.19
C ALA A 46 -7.39 -4.84 9.24
N GLU A 47 -7.64 -3.97 10.22
CA GLU A 47 -8.75 -4.09 11.19
C GLU A 47 -10.13 -3.81 10.57
N ASP A 48 -10.18 -3.05 9.47
CA ASP A 48 -11.37 -2.76 8.66
C ASP A 48 -11.64 -3.85 7.60
N ILE A 49 -10.72 -4.83 7.48
CA ILE A 49 -10.89 -6.02 6.63
C ILE A 49 -11.75 -7.07 7.33
N ILE A 50 -11.74 -7.11 8.67
CA ILE A 50 -12.63 -7.99 9.44
C ILE A 50 -14.04 -7.45 9.26
N THR A 51 -14.80 -8.13 8.41
CA THR A 51 -16.18 -7.77 8.14
C THR A 51 -17.02 -7.92 9.42
N GLU A 52 -18.12 -7.17 9.53
CA GLU A 52 -19.08 -7.35 10.63
C GLU A 52 -19.56 -8.81 10.73
N GLU A 53 -19.65 -9.50 9.60
CA GLU A 53 -19.96 -10.94 9.53
C GLU A 53 -18.90 -11.80 10.23
N GLU A 54 -17.61 -11.54 10.02
CA GLU A 54 -16.52 -12.23 10.71
C GLU A 54 -16.53 -11.96 12.22
N ASN A 55 -16.88 -10.75 12.65
CA ASN A 55 -17.01 -10.42 14.07
C ASN A 55 -18.17 -11.18 14.74
N VAL A 56 -19.28 -11.37 14.03
CA VAL A 56 -20.41 -12.18 14.53
C VAL A 56 -19.99 -13.64 14.74
N VAL A 57 -19.21 -14.20 13.83
CA VAL A 57 -18.76 -15.60 13.87
C VAL A 57 -17.61 -15.81 14.86
N ASP A 58 -16.68 -14.86 14.96
CA ASP A 58 -15.53 -14.87 15.86
C ASP A 58 -15.61 -13.76 16.92
N ARG A 59 -16.68 -13.78 17.71
CA ARG A 59 -16.95 -12.76 18.72
C ARG A 59 -15.84 -12.63 19.78
N THR A 60 -15.07 -13.68 19.98
CA THR A 60 -13.93 -13.73 20.91
C THR A 60 -12.60 -13.33 20.27
N GLY A 61 -12.55 -13.13 18.96
CA GLY A 61 -11.34 -12.78 18.23
C GLY A 61 -10.27 -13.87 18.24
N ILE A 62 -10.66 -15.15 18.31
CA ILE A 62 -9.73 -16.29 18.36
C ILE A 62 -9.01 -16.50 17.02
N TYR A 63 -9.68 -16.13 15.93
CA TYR A 63 -9.21 -16.24 14.56
C TYR A 63 -8.72 -14.90 14.01
N ALA A 64 -9.13 -13.79 14.63
CA ALA A 64 -8.58 -12.47 14.37
C ALA A 64 -7.05 -12.46 14.50
N GLY A 65 -6.35 -12.12 13.40
CA GLY A 65 -4.89 -12.08 13.35
C GLY A 65 -4.19 -13.39 13.00
N LEU A 66 -4.92 -14.49 12.77
CA LEU A 66 -4.33 -15.70 12.21
C LEU A 66 -3.99 -15.48 10.73
N SER A 67 -2.81 -15.97 10.32
CA SER A 67 -2.49 -16.06 8.90
C SER A 67 -3.42 -17.07 8.21
N GLN A 68 -3.59 -16.91 6.89
CA GLN A 68 -4.38 -17.83 6.08
C GLN A 68 -3.94 -19.29 6.25
N ALA A 69 -2.63 -19.55 6.34
CA ALA A 69 -2.10 -20.90 6.56
C ALA A 69 -2.55 -21.49 7.91
N MET A 70 -2.57 -20.67 8.97
CA MET A 70 -3.01 -21.12 10.30
C MET A 70 -4.51 -21.40 10.35
N LEU A 71 -5.33 -20.61 9.65
CA LEU A 71 -6.77 -20.87 9.53
C LEU A 71 -7.02 -22.20 8.82
N VAL A 72 -6.31 -22.45 7.72
CA VAL A 72 -6.40 -23.70 6.97
C VAL A 72 -6.01 -24.89 7.85
N SER A 73 -4.91 -24.81 8.61
CA SER A 73 -4.52 -25.87 9.56
C SER A 73 -5.61 -26.18 10.58
N LYS A 74 -6.22 -25.15 11.21
CA LYS A 74 -7.31 -25.36 12.17
C LYS A 74 -8.56 -26.01 11.55
N ILE A 75 -8.87 -25.70 10.29
CA ILE A 75 -9.99 -26.33 9.57
C ILE A 75 -9.74 -27.83 9.40
N PHE A 76 -8.52 -28.22 9.02
CA PHE A 76 -8.16 -29.64 8.90
C PHE A 76 -8.21 -30.37 10.24
N GLU A 77 -7.67 -29.78 11.31
CA GLU A 77 -7.74 -30.35 12.67
C GLU A 77 -9.18 -30.61 13.13
N LEU A 78 -10.09 -29.65 12.87
CA LEU A 78 -11.51 -29.81 13.20
C LEU A 78 -12.15 -30.93 12.37
N ASN A 79 -11.84 -31.01 11.08
CA ASN A 79 -12.38 -32.02 10.19
C ASN A 79 -11.95 -33.44 10.59
N ASP A 80 -10.68 -33.61 10.99
CA ASP A 80 -10.16 -34.89 11.49
C ASP A 80 -10.88 -35.32 12.77
N THR A 81 -11.07 -34.39 13.71
CA THR A 81 -11.81 -34.65 14.97
C THR A 81 -13.27 -35.07 14.70
N MET A 82 -13.93 -34.41 13.74
CA MET A 82 -15.30 -34.75 13.35
C MET A 82 -15.38 -36.13 12.71
N LEU A 83 -14.40 -36.50 11.87
CA LEU A 83 -14.33 -37.80 11.23
C LEU A 83 -14.13 -38.93 12.26
N GLU A 84 -13.24 -38.72 13.22
CA GLU A 84 -12.99 -39.67 14.32
C GLU A 84 -14.25 -39.87 15.18
N THR A 85 -14.96 -38.78 15.49
CA THR A 85 -16.19 -38.81 16.28
C THR A 85 -17.33 -39.51 15.55
N ALA A 86 -17.50 -39.29 14.24
CA ALA A 86 -18.55 -39.91 13.44
C ALA A 86 -18.29 -41.41 13.14
N SER A 87 -17.04 -41.86 13.30
CA SER A 87 -16.63 -43.25 13.07
C SER A 87 -16.67 -44.11 14.35
N SER A 88 -17.07 -43.53 15.49
CA SER A 88 -17.23 -44.18 16.80
C SER A 88 -18.68 -44.45 17.13
#